data_AF-A0A108ECJ6-F1
#
_entry.id   AF-A0A108ECJ6-F1
#
_cell.length_a   1.000
_cell.length_b   1.000
_cell.length_c   1.000
_cell.angle_alpha   90.00
_cell.angle_beta   90.00
_cell.angle_gamma   90.00
#
_symmetry.space_group_name_H-M   'P 1'
#
loop_
_entity.id
_entity.type
_entity.pdbx_description
1 polymer ?
#
loop_
_entity_poly.entity_id
_entity_poly.type
_entity_poly.pdbx_seq_one_letter_code
_entity_poly.pdbx_strand_id
1 'polypeptide(L)'
;MSNLQNTLPSESAPAGGRALALREFWANFSRNRGAVGAGIVVLLLILVAILAPLIAPHSPVEQYRDYVKIPPAWLAGGNWQFILGTDEAGRDILSRLMFGARMSFWIGFVSVVLALIPGIVLGLVAAFFQKWADTPVMRIMDVLLALPSLLLAVAVVAIIGPGLTNTMFAIAIVALPAYVRLTRASALGELQKEYVTASRVAGAGTLRLMFSQVLPNCTAPLIVQATLGFSSAILDAAALGFLGLGVQPPTAEWGAMLASARDYIDNAWWIVTMPGLSILISVLAINLLGDGLRDALDPKLKRMA
;
A
#
# COMPACT_ATOMS: atom_id res chain seq x y z
N MET A 1 -60.99 -29.75 -1.02
CA MET A 1 -60.56 -29.00 -2.21
C MET A 1 -60.90 -27.55 -1.93
N SER A 2 -60.04 -26.54 -1.95
CA SER A 2 -58.69 -26.34 -2.46
C SER A 2 -58.28 -24.92 -2.01
N ASN A 3 -56.96 -24.65 -2.00
CA ASN A 3 -56.35 -23.31 -1.96
C ASN A 3 -56.12 -22.65 -0.60
N LEU A 4 -55.19 -23.22 0.18
CA LEU A 4 -54.22 -22.40 0.91
C LEU A 4 -53.03 -22.18 -0.02
N GLN A 5 -53.12 -21.16 -0.86
CA GLN A 5 -52.05 -20.76 -1.76
C GLN A 5 -50.93 -20.12 -0.93
N ASN A 6 -49.87 -20.89 -0.84
CA ASN A 6 -48.54 -20.52 -0.41
C ASN A 6 -48.07 -19.28 -1.19
N THR A 7 -48.02 -18.10 -0.55
CA THR A 7 -47.33 -16.93 -1.10
C THR A 7 -46.21 -16.54 -0.14
N LEU A 8 -45.12 -17.31 -0.16
CA LEU A 8 -43.83 -16.78 0.25
C LEU A 8 -43.50 -15.61 -0.71
N PRO A 9 -43.14 -14.42 -0.21
CA PRO A 9 -42.63 -13.38 -1.08
C PRO A 9 -41.38 -13.92 -1.76
N SER A 10 -41.43 -14.07 -3.08
CA SER A 10 -40.24 -14.24 -3.87
C SER A 10 -39.45 -12.93 -3.76
N GLU A 11 -38.45 -12.89 -2.87
CA GLU A 11 -37.39 -11.89 -2.93
C GLU A 11 -36.63 -12.13 -4.25
N SER A 12 -37.13 -11.52 -5.32
CA SER A 12 -36.37 -11.30 -6.53
C SER A 12 -35.22 -10.38 -6.16
N ALA A 13 -34.02 -10.94 -5.92
CA ALA A 13 -32.80 -10.17 -5.77
C ALA A 13 -32.65 -9.23 -6.98
N PRO A 14 -32.61 -7.89 -6.78
CA PRO A 14 -32.60 -6.98 -7.91
C PRO A 14 -31.28 -7.11 -8.65
N ALA A 15 -31.36 -7.25 -9.98
CA ALA A 15 -30.24 -7.27 -10.92
C ALA A 15 -29.40 -5.96 -10.96
N GLY A 16 -29.61 -5.03 -10.01
CA GLY A 16 -28.84 -3.80 -9.80
C GLY A 16 -27.87 -3.84 -8.61
N GLY A 17 -27.68 -4.99 -7.93
CA GLY A 17 -26.96 -5.08 -6.65
C GLY A 17 -25.53 -4.53 -6.64
N ARG A 18 -24.76 -4.67 -7.73
CA ARG A 18 -23.39 -4.12 -7.82
C ARG A 18 -23.38 -2.60 -8.01
N ALA A 19 -24.25 -2.07 -8.86
CA ALA A 19 -24.36 -0.63 -9.10
C ALA A 19 -24.89 0.09 -7.85
N LEU A 20 -25.85 -0.52 -7.14
CA LEU A 20 -26.37 -0.02 -5.88
C LEU A 20 -25.29 -0.05 -4.78
N ALA A 21 -24.55 -1.16 -4.64
CA ALA A 21 -23.46 -1.27 -3.67
C ALA A 21 -22.33 -0.27 -3.92
N LEU A 22 -21.97 -0.03 -5.19
CA LEU A 22 -20.99 1.00 -5.57
C LEU A 22 -21.51 2.41 -5.28
N ARG A 23 -22.81 2.67 -5.49
CA ARG A 23 -23.43 3.95 -5.19
C ARG A 23 -23.51 4.23 -3.70
N GLU A 24 -23.85 3.23 -2.88
CA GLU A 24 -23.81 3.31 -1.42
C GLU A 24 -22.39 3.52 -0.90
N PHE A 25 -21.42 2.76 -1.43
CA PHE A 25 -20.01 2.94 -1.11
C PHE A 25 -19.54 4.36 -1.42
N TRP A 26 -19.86 4.88 -2.61
CA TRP A 26 -19.50 6.24 -3.01
C TRP A 26 -20.20 7.30 -2.16
N ALA A 27 -21.47 7.10 -1.81
CA ALA A 27 -22.20 8.02 -0.93
C ALA A 27 -21.57 8.09 0.47
N ASN A 28 -21.17 6.94 1.03
CA ASN A 28 -20.50 6.88 2.33
C ASN A 28 -19.09 7.46 2.28
N PHE A 29 -18.32 7.11 1.25
CA PHE A 29 -16.95 7.60 1.05
C PHE A 29 -16.92 9.12 0.82
N SER A 30 -17.83 9.65 -0.01
CA SER A 30 -17.90 11.08 -0.32
C SER A 30 -18.34 11.97 0.84
N ARG A 31 -18.91 11.37 1.90
CA ARG A 31 -19.24 12.08 3.15
C ARG A 31 -17.98 12.53 3.89
N ASN A 32 -16.87 11.80 3.73
CA ASN A 32 -15.56 12.17 4.26
C ASN A 32 -14.80 13.03 3.23
N ARG A 33 -14.95 14.36 3.33
CA ARG A 33 -14.29 15.33 2.42
C ARG A 33 -12.77 15.20 2.40
N GLY A 34 -12.17 14.82 3.54
CA GLY A 34 -10.74 14.57 3.65
C GLY A 34 -10.29 13.36 2.82
N ALA A 35 -11.04 12.27 2.89
CA ALA A 35 -10.77 11.07 2.10
C ALA A 35 -10.91 11.29 0.59
N VAL A 36 -11.90 12.08 0.16
CA VAL A 36 -12.06 12.44 -1.27
C VAL A 36 -10.90 13.29 -1.76
N GLY A 37 -10.52 14.33 -1.00
CA GLY A 37 -9.37 15.16 -1.34
C GLY A 37 -8.08 14.35 -1.42
N ALA A 38 -7.86 13.48 -0.43
CA ALA A 38 -6.73 12.56 -0.41
C ALA A 38 -6.75 11.60 -1.61
N GLY A 39 -7.90 11.06 -1.99
CA GLY A 39 -8.07 10.23 -3.18
C GLY A 39 -7.70 10.96 -4.48
N ILE A 40 -8.05 12.24 -4.61
CA ILE A 40 -7.63 13.06 -5.75
C ILE A 40 -6.11 13.22 -5.77
N VAL A 41 -5.49 13.49 -4.62
CA VAL A 41 -4.03 13.63 -4.52
C VAL A 41 -3.33 12.32 -4.89
N VAL A 42 -3.78 11.17 -4.36
CA VAL A 42 -3.24 9.86 -4.72
C VAL A 42 -3.39 9.60 -6.22
N LEU A 43 -4.55 9.90 -6.81
CA LEU A 43 -4.77 9.75 -8.24
C LEU A 43 -3.80 10.62 -9.06
N LEU A 44 -3.60 11.87 -8.67
CA LEU A 44 -2.64 12.76 -9.33
C LEU A 44 -1.22 12.25 -9.23
N LEU A 45 -0.79 11.75 -8.06
CA LEU A 45 0.54 11.16 -7.88
C LEU A 45 0.73 9.91 -8.76
N ILE A 46 -0.28 9.05 -8.85
CA ILE A 46 -0.25 7.88 -9.73
C ILE A 46 -0.17 8.30 -11.19
N LEU A 47 -0.95 9.30 -11.61
CA LEU A 47 -0.89 9.83 -12.98
C LEU A 47 0.49 10.41 -13.30
N VAL A 48 1.07 11.18 -12.37
CA VAL A 48 2.44 11.70 -12.52
C VAL A 48 3.45 10.56 -12.65
N ALA A 49 3.36 9.53 -11.81
CA ALA A 49 4.26 8.37 -11.85
C ALA A 49 4.16 7.55 -13.15
N ILE A 50 2.94 7.37 -13.68
CA ILE A 50 2.70 6.63 -14.92
C ILE A 50 3.14 7.46 -16.12
N LEU A 51 2.77 8.74 -16.16
CA LEU A 51 3.04 9.64 -17.27
C LEU A 51 4.46 10.25 -17.22
N ALA A 52 5.26 9.97 -16.18
CA ALA A 52 6.61 10.51 -16.03
C ALA A 52 7.47 10.47 -17.31
N PRO A 53 7.49 9.38 -18.12
CA PRO A 53 8.27 9.37 -19.36
C PRO A 53 7.81 10.36 -20.43
N LEU A 54 6.57 10.86 -20.35
CA LEU A 54 5.96 11.79 -21.30
C LEU A 54 6.00 13.24 -20.78
N ILE A 55 5.82 13.44 -19.47
CA ILE A 55 5.69 14.78 -18.87
C ILE A 55 6.96 15.27 -18.17
N ALA A 56 7.96 14.42 -17.95
CA ALA A 56 9.22 14.86 -17.36
C ALA A 56 9.98 15.80 -18.33
N PRO A 57 10.43 16.99 -17.88
CA PRO A 57 11.15 17.93 -18.73
C PRO A 57 12.49 17.39 -19.26
N HIS A 58 13.18 16.57 -18.46
CA HIS A 58 14.51 16.05 -18.77
C HIS A 58 14.60 14.55 -18.43
N SER A 59 15.67 13.90 -18.88
CA SER A 59 15.97 12.54 -18.43
C SER A 59 16.38 12.54 -16.96
N PRO A 60 15.86 11.60 -16.12
CA PRO A 60 16.16 11.56 -14.68
C PRO A 60 17.62 11.21 -14.35
N VAL A 61 18.39 10.75 -15.34
CA VAL A 61 19.79 10.34 -15.19
C VAL A 61 20.77 11.26 -15.90
N GLU A 62 20.27 12.19 -16.72
CA GLU A 62 21.11 13.12 -17.48
C GLU A 62 21.77 14.15 -16.57
N GLN A 63 23.08 14.31 -16.71
CA GLN A 63 23.91 15.17 -15.86
C GLN A 63 24.33 16.42 -16.63
N TYR A 64 23.86 17.58 -16.16
CA TYR A 64 24.23 18.88 -16.69
C TYR A 64 25.35 19.48 -15.84
N ARG A 65 26.62 19.29 -16.25
CA ARG A 65 27.81 19.67 -15.47
C ARG A 65 27.93 21.17 -15.19
N ASP A 66 27.40 22.00 -16.08
CA ASP A 66 27.38 23.46 -15.92
C ASP A 66 26.27 23.92 -14.96
N TYR A 67 25.36 23.01 -14.61
CA TYR A 67 24.14 23.29 -13.84
C TYR A 67 24.11 22.46 -12.56
N VAL A 68 25.22 22.37 -11.84
CA VAL A 68 25.33 21.60 -10.58
C VAL A 68 24.81 22.43 -9.40
N LYS A 69 23.88 21.86 -8.61
CA LYS A 69 23.28 22.49 -7.41
C LYS A 69 22.69 23.87 -7.69
N ILE A 70 21.98 24.02 -8.80
CA ILE A 70 21.26 25.24 -9.10
C ILE A 70 19.98 25.29 -8.26
N PRO A 71 19.69 26.43 -7.61
CA PRO A 71 18.47 26.58 -6.84
C PRO A 71 17.23 26.56 -7.73
N PRO A 72 16.05 26.28 -7.15
CA PRO A 72 14.79 26.39 -7.86
C PRO A 72 14.63 27.71 -8.61
N ALA A 73 13.93 27.68 -9.74
CA ALA A 73 13.85 28.79 -10.69
C ALA A 73 13.33 30.11 -10.10
N TRP A 74 12.57 30.04 -8.99
CA TRP A 74 12.02 31.20 -8.30
C TRP A 74 12.98 31.86 -7.29
N LEU A 75 14.17 31.29 -7.07
CA LEU A 75 15.21 31.85 -6.20
C LEU A 75 16.30 32.54 -7.02
N ALA A 76 17.06 33.42 -6.36
CA ALA A 76 18.22 34.06 -6.98
C ALA A 76 19.25 33.01 -7.41
N GLY A 77 19.71 33.10 -8.67
CA GLY A 77 20.61 32.12 -9.28
C GLY A 77 19.91 30.86 -9.83
N GLY A 78 18.57 30.79 -9.77
CA GLY A 78 17.79 29.71 -10.34
C GLY A 78 17.66 29.79 -11.87
N ASN A 79 17.24 28.68 -12.49
CA ASN A 79 17.04 28.60 -13.93
C ASN A 79 15.68 27.95 -14.25
N TRP A 80 14.87 28.59 -15.10
CA TRP A 80 13.55 28.08 -15.52
C TRP A 80 13.60 26.77 -16.31
N GLN A 81 14.75 26.42 -16.88
CA GLN A 81 14.99 25.08 -17.42
C GLN A 81 14.83 24.02 -16.33
N PHE A 82 15.30 24.29 -15.11
CA PHE A 82 15.25 23.38 -13.96
C PHE A 82 14.32 23.95 -12.89
N ILE A 83 13.01 23.75 -13.06
CA ILE A 83 11.96 24.37 -12.24
C ILE A 83 12.22 24.19 -10.73
N LEU A 84 12.49 22.95 -10.30
CA LEU A 84 12.79 22.62 -8.90
C LEU A 84 14.29 22.65 -8.57
N GLY A 85 15.13 23.14 -9.49
CA GLY A 85 16.57 23.14 -9.39
C GLY A 85 17.19 21.79 -9.78
N THR A 86 18.50 21.70 -9.57
CA THR A 86 19.30 20.52 -9.88
C THR A 86 19.99 19.96 -8.64
N ASP A 87 20.36 18.68 -8.73
CA ASP A 87 21.04 17.97 -7.65
C ASP A 87 22.57 18.11 -7.69
N GLU A 88 23.26 17.36 -6.82
CA GLU A 88 24.72 17.38 -6.68
C GLU A 88 25.48 16.95 -7.93
N ALA A 89 24.83 16.23 -8.84
CA ALA A 89 25.38 15.78 -10.12
C ALA A 89 24.83 16.59 -11.31
N GLY A 90 24.08 17.67 -11.05
CA GLY A 90 23.46 18.50 -12.07
C GLY A 90 22.28 17.83 -12.77
N ARG A 91 21.62 16.87 -12.14
CA ARG A 91 20.41 16.22 -12.69
C ARG A 91 19.17 17.01 -12.28
N ASP A 92 18.16 17.07 -13.15
CA ASP A 92 16.91 17.78 -12.89
C ASP A 92 16.11 17.12 -11.75
N ILE A 93 15.82 17.88 -10.68
CA ILE A 93 15.12 17.35 -9.51
C ILE A 93 13.67 17.01 -9.85
N LEU A 94 13.00 17.83 -10.65
CA LEU A 94 11.59 17.60 -11.00
C LEU A 94 11.42 16.25 -11.72
N SER A 95 12.21 16.02 -12.77
CA SER A 95 12.21 14.74 -13.50
C SER A 95 12.56 13.57 -12.58
N ARG A 96 13.55 13.73 -11.69
CA ARG A 96 13.91 12.69 -10.71
C ARG A 96 12.79 12.40 -9.71
N LEU A 97 12.03 13.39 -9.26
CA LEU A 97 10.89 13.17 -8.36
C LEU A 97 9.77 12.38 -9.05
N MET A 98 9.49 12.67 -10.32
CA MET A 98 8.43 12.00 -11.09
C MET A 98 8.78 10.53 -11.36
N PHE A 99 10.02 10.26 -11.75
CA PHE A 99 10.53 8.89 -11.88
C PHE A 99 10.70 8.20 -10.51
N GLY A 100 11.07 8.96 -9.48
CA GLY A 100 11.11 8.49 -8.10
C GLY A 100 9.74 8.02 -7.61
N ALA A 101 8.68 8.76 -7.91
CA ALA A 101 7.31 8.37 -7.59
C ALA A 101 6.95 7.00 -8.19
N ARG A 102 7.33 6.78 -9.45
CA ARG A 102 7.14 5.51 -10.14
C ARG A 102 7.85 4.36 -9.42
N MET A 103 9.11 4.54 -9.05
CA MET A 103 9.89 3.50 -8.38
C MET A 103 9.40 3.24 -6.95
N SER A 104 9.16 4.28 -6.16
CA SER A 104 8.69 4.14 -4.77
C SER A 104 7.30 3.51 -4.71
N PHE A 105 6.39 3.87 -5.62
CA PHE A 105 5.06 3.22 -5.71
C PHE A 105 5.16 1.78 -6.21
N TRP A 106 6.06 1.49 -7.14
CA TRP A 106 6.30 0.11 -7.58
C TRP A 106 6.79 -0.78 -6.44
N ILE A 107 7.78 -0.30 -5.66
CA ILE A 107 8.30 -1.01 -4.48
C ILE A 107 7.19 -1.25 -3.47
N GLY A 108 6.43 -0.20 -3.13
CA GLY A 108 5.30 -0.33 -2.20
C GLY A 108 4.28 -1.36 -2.67
N PHE A 109 3.91 -1.33 -3.96
CA PHE A 109 2.87 -2.19 -4.52
C PHE A 109 3.30 -3.65 -4.50
N VAL A 110 4.49 -3.94 -5.02
CA VAL A 110 5.03 -5.30 -5.08
C VAL A 110 5.23 -5.85 -3.67
N SER A 111 5.77 -5.06 -2.74
CA SER A 111 5.99 -5.51 -1.36
C SER A 111 4.67 -5.86 -0.64
N VAL A 112 3.63 -5.04 -0.83
CA VAL A 112 2.30 -5.32 -0.29
C VAL A 112 1.73 -6.59 -0.90
N VAL A 113 1.80 -6.79 -2.21
CA VAL A 113 1.29 -7.99 -2.87
C VAL A 113 2.04 -9.24 -2.39
N LEU A 114 3.37 -9.16 -2.31
CA LEU A 114 4.23 -10.24 -1.82
C LEU A 114 3.99 -10.59 -0.35
N ALA A 115 3.52 -9.66 0.48
CA ALA A 115 3.14 -9.93 1.87
C ALA A 115 1.68 -10.41 2.00
N LEU A 116 0.77 -9.79 1.24
CA LEU A 116 -0.67 -10.00 1.32
C LEU A 116 -1.05 -11.40 0.86
N ILE A 117 -0.55 -11.86 -0.29
CA ILE A 117 -0.89 -13.19 -0.85
C ILE A 117 -0.52 -14.32 0.12
N PRO A 118 0.75 -14.49 0.54
CA PRO A 118 1.10 -15.52 1.51
C PRO A 118 0.47 -15.24 2.87
N GLY A 119 0.30 -13.97 3.26
CA GLY A 119 -0.37 -13.58 4.49
C GLY A 119 -1.81 -14.11 4.57
N ILE A 120 -2.56 -13.97 3.47
CA ILE A 120 -3.92 -14.50 3.35
C ILE A 120 -3.91 -16.03 3.44
N VAL A 121 -3.04 -16.69 2.68
CA VAL A 121 -2.98 -18.15 2.65
C VAL A 121 -2.63 -18.71 4.03
N LEU A 122 -1.56 -18.21 4.66
CA LEU A 122 -1.13 -18.64 5.99
C LEU A 122 -2.17 -18.32 7.07
N GLY A 123 -2.81 -17.15 7.00
CA GLY A 123 -3.85 -16.77 7.95
C GLY A 123 -5.12 -17.63 7.83
N LEU A 124 -5.55 -17.94 6.60
CA LEU A 124 -6.65 -18.88 6.37
C LEU A 124 -6.31 -20.29 6.85
N VAL A 125 -5.10 -20.78 6.55
CA VAL A 125 -4.62 -22.09 7.01
C VAL A 125 -4.61 -22.15 8.53
N ALA A 126 -4.08 -21.12 9.21
CA ALA A 126 -4.11 -21.03 10.67
C ALA A 126 -5.55 -21.02 11.23
N ALA A 127 -6.48 -20.32 10.58
CA ALA A 127 -7.88 -20.24 11.03
C ALA A 127 -8.66 -21.56 10.85
N PHE A 128 -8.44 -22.29 9.74
CA PHE A 128 -9.15 -23.54 9.44
C PHE A 128 -8.52 -24.75 10.14
N PHE A 129 -7.21 -24.73 10.36
CA PHE A 129 -6.44 -25.85 10.90
C PHE A 129 -5.87 -25.54 12.30
N GLN A 130 -6.74 -25.08 13.20
CA GLN A 130 -6.40 -24.59 14.55
C GLN A 130 -5.55 -25.55 15.39
N LYS A 131 -5.68 -26.87 15.17
CA LYS A 131 -4.98 -27.87 15.97
C LYS A 131 -3.49 -28.02 15.63
N TRP A 132 -3.09 -27.77 14.38
CA TRP A 132 -1.74 -28.09 13.92
C TRP A 132 -1.04 -26.92 13.21
N ALA A 133 -1.76 -26.06 12.51
CA ALA A 133 -1.15 -24.95 11.77
C ALA A 133 -1.12 -23.64 12.57
N ASP A 134 -2.11 -23.41 13.42
CA ASP A 134 -2.28 -22.13 14.12
C ASP A 134 -1.08 -21.78 14.99
N THR A 135 -0.77 -22.62 15.98
CA THR A 135 0.36 -22.39 16.88
C THR A 135 1.68 -22.15 16.14
N PRO A 136 2.17 -23.01 15.23
CA PRO A 136 3.45 -22.77 14.58
C PRO A 136 3.44 -21.51 13.69
N VAL A 137 2.38 -21.27 12.92
CA VAL A 137 2.29 -20.05 12.08
C VAL A 137 2.35 -18.80 12.95
N MET A 138 1.54 -18.76 14.01
CA MET A 138 1.49 -17.61 14.91
C MET A 138 2.81 -17.42 15.66
N ARG A 139 3.49 -18.49 16.07
CA ARG A 139 4.82 -18.40 16.72
C ARG A 139 5.87 -17.81 15.78
N ILE A 140 5.88 -18.19 14.51
CA ILE A 140 6.79 -17.58 13.52
C ILE A 140 6.48 -16.08 13.38
N MET A 141 5.20 -15.71 13.30
CA MET A 141 4.80 -14.31 13.22
C MET A 141 5.21 -13.51 14.48
N ASP A 142 5.07 -14.10 15.67
CA ASP A 142 5.48 -13.47 16.93
C ASP A 142 7.00 -13.25 16.99
N VAL A 143 7.79 -14.19 16.46
CA VAL A 143 9.26 -14.04 16.34
C VAL A 143 9.62 -12.89 15.41
N LEU A 144 8.95 -12.77 14.26
CA LEU A 144 9.18 -11.64 13.34
C LEU A 144 8.82 -10.29 13.98
N LEU A 145 7.75 -10.23 14.77
CA LEU A 145 7.31 -9.02 15.47
C LEU A 145 8.16 -8.68 16.70
N ALA A 146 9.07 -9.55 17.14
CA ALA A 146 9.94 -9.29 18.27
C ALA A 146 10.96 -8.17 17.98
N LEU A 147 11.31 -7.98 16.70
CA LEU A 147 12.21 -6.92 16.26
C LEU A 147 11.41 -5.74 15.70
N PRO A 148 11.85 -4.49 15.94
CA PRO A 148 11.34 -3.33 15.23
C PRO A 148 11.40 -3.53 13.71
N SER A 149 10.36 -3.08 12.99
CA SER A 149 10.20 -3.31 11.55
C SER A 149 11.42 -2.91 10.74
N LEU A 150 11.97 -1.71 11.01
CA LEU A 150 13.15 -1.20 10.33
C LEU A 150 14.41 -2.03 10.64
N LEU A 151 14.60 -2.44 11.90
CA LEU A 151 15.74 -3.27 12.28
C LEU A 151 15.68 -4.64 11.62
N LEU A 152 14.49 -5.25 11.58
CA LEU A 152 14.28 -6.50 10.86
C LEU A 152 14.54 -6.33 9.36
N ALA A 153 14.04 -5.27 8.74
CA ALA A 153 14.25 -4.99 7.33
C ALA A 153 15.75 -4.85 7.00
N VAL A 154 16.49 -4.06 7.79
CA VAL A 154 17.94 -3.88 7.63
C VAL A 154 18.69 -5.21 7.82
N ALA A 155 18.32 -6.02 8.82
CA ALA A 155 18.94 -7.32 9.04
C ALA A 155 18.72 -8.28 7.86
N VAL A 156 17.51 -8.30 7.29
CA VAL A 156 17.20 -9.12 6.10
C VAL A 156 18.02 -8.65 4.89
N VAL A 157 18.07 -7.34 4.63
CA VAL A 157 18.85 -6.80 3.51
C VAL A 157 20.35 -7.00 3.72
N ALA A 158 20.86 -6.96 4.97
CA ALA A 158 22.26 -7.24 5.26
C ALA A 158 22.66 -8.68 4.92
N ILE A 159 21.73 -9.64 5.01
CA ILE A 159 21.96 -11.04 4.66
C ILE A 159 21.83 -11.27 3.14
N ILE A 160 20.77 -10.74 2.51
CA ILE A 160 20.46 -10.99 1.09
C ILE A 160 21.28 -10.07 0.16
N GLY A 161 21.73 -8.93 0.66
CA GLY A 161 22.44 -7.88 -0.08
C GLY A 161 21.53 -6.72 -0.51
N PRO A 162 22.09 -5.52 -0.74
CA PRO A 162 21.32 -4.35 -1.15
C PRO A 162 20.77 -4.49 -2.57
N GLY A 163 19.69 -3.76 -2.87
CA GLY A 163 19.13 -3.67 -4.22
C GLY A 163 17.62 -3.77 -4.26
N LEU A 164 17.03 -3.24 -5.34
CA LEU A 164 15.59 -3.09 -5.54
C LEU A 164 14.77 -4.34 -5.16
N THR A 165 15.14 -5.50 -5.71
CA THR A 165 14.43 -6.77 -5.48
C THR A 165 14.53 -7.23 -4.04
N ASN A 166 15.71 -7.14 -3.44
CA ASN A 166 15.95 -7.60 -2.08
C ASN A 166 15.24 -6.70 -1.06
N THR A 167 15.19 -5.39 -1.33
CA THR A 167 14.39 -4.43 -0.57
C THR A 167 12.91 -4.81 -0.59
N MET A 168 12.34 -5.16 -1.76
CA MET A 168 10.94 -5.58 -1.85
C MET A 168 10.64 -6.84 -1.03
N PHE A 169 11.54 -7.83 -1.06
CA PHE A 169 11.40 -9.04 -0.23
C PHE A 169 11.53 -8.74 1.27
N ALA A 170 12.48 -7.88 1.66
CA ALA A 170 12.67 -7.49 3.05
C ALA A 170 11.42 -6.81 3.62
N ILE A 171 10.86 -5.83 2.90
CA ILE A 171 9.63 -5.14 3.30
C ILE A 171 8.46 -6.13 3.35
N ALA A 172 8.36 -7.05 2.37
CA ALA A 172 7.29 -8.05 2.36
C ALA A 172 7.35 -8.99 3.58
N ILE A 173 8.54 -9.45 3.98
CA ILE A 173 8.73 -10.29 5.18
C ILE A 173 8.32 -9.54 6.44
N VAL A 174 8.70 -8.27 6.54
CA VAL A 174 8.38 -7.41 7.69
C VAL A 174 6.88 -7.16 7.80
N ALA A 175 6.19 -6.99 6.66
CA ALA A 175 4.75 -6.75 6.62
C ALA A 175 3.89 -8.02 6.77
N LEU A 176 4.46 -9.21 6.51
CA LEU A 176 3.76 -10.49 6.52
C LEU A 176 2.94 -10.76 7.81
N PRO A 177 3.47 -10.54 9.04
CA PRO A 177 2.72 -10.80 10.27
C PRO A 177 1.40 -10.06 10.37
N ALA A 178 1.34 -8.81 9.89
CA ALA A 178 0.13 -8.01 9.93
C ALA A 178 -1.00 -8.65 9.11
N TYR A 179 -0.69 -9.11 7.90
CA TYR A 179 -1.65 -9.76 7.01
C TYR A 179 -2.07 -11.16 7.50
N VAL A 180 -1.13 -11.95 8.03
CA VAL A 180 -1.43 -13.27 8.60
C VAL A 180 -2.41 -13.14 9.77
N ARG A 181 -2.10 -12.27 10.73
CA ARG A 181 -2.91 -12.07 11.94
C ARG A 181 -4.29 -11.52 11.60
N LEU A 182 -4.37 -10.55 10.70
CA LEU A 182 -5.64 -9.96 10.27
C LEU A 182 -6.53 -10.97 9.54
N THR A 183 -5.96 -11.73 8.60
CA THR A 183 -6.71 -12.75 7.86
C THR A 183 -7.21 -13.82 8.83
N ARG A 184 -6.34 -14.30 9.73
CA ARG A 184 -6.72 -15.30 10.73
C ARG A 184 -7.86 -14.80 11.63
N ALA A 185 -7.74 -13.60 12.18
CA ALA A 185 -8.75 -13.02 13.07
C ALA A 185 -10.10 -12.86 12.35
N SER A 186 -10.08 -12.35 11.12
CA SER A 186 -11.29 -12.16 10.30
C SER A 186 -11.93 -13.51 9.94
N ALA A 187 -11.12 -14.49 9.54
CA ALA A 187 -11.60 -15.81 9.17
C ALA A 187 -12.19 -16.58 10.35
N LEU A 188 -11.58 -16.48 11.54
CA LEU A 188 -12.14 -17.10 12.76
C LEU A 188 -13.51 -16.54 13.14
N GLY A 189 -13.71 -15.22 12.99
CA GLY A 189 -15.01 -14.60 13.22
C GLY A 189 -16.06 -15.05 12.19
N GLU A 190 -15.64 -15.26 10.94
CA GLU A 190 -16.54 -15.67 9.87
C GLU A 190 -16.93 -17.15 9.98
N LEU A 191 -16.01 -18.02 10.40
CA LEU A 191 -16.20 -19.45 10.57
C LEU A 191 -17.31 -19.80 11.58
N GLN A 192 -17.65 -18.90 12.50
CA GLN A 192 -18.69 -19.10 13.51
C GLN A 192 -20.11 -18.78 13.00
N LYS A 193 -20.26 -18.24 11.79
CA LYS A 193 -21.55 -17.81 11.25
C LYS A 193 -22.36 -18.96 10.63
N GLU A 194 -23.68 -18.85 10.73
CA GLU A 194 -24.64 -19.90 10.31
C GLU A 194 -24.51 -20.30 8.84
N TYR A 195 -24.22 -19.34 7.95
CA TYR A 195 -24.08 -19.64 6.51
C TYR A 195 -22.87 -20.56 6.22
N VAL A 196 -21.81 -20.49 7.03
CA VAL A 196 -20.65 -21.38 6.90
C VAL A 196 -21.02 -22.79 7.36
N THR A 197 -21.76 -22.90 8.46
CA THR A 197 -22.30 -24.18 8.95
C THR A 197 -23.25 -24.81 7.94
N ALA A 198 -24.18 -24.03 7.38
CA ALA A 198 -25.10 -24.50 6.34
C ALA A 198 -24.36 -24.99 5.08
N SER A 199 -23.36 -24.23 4.62
CA SER A 199 -22.53 -24.61 3.47
C SER A 199 -21.74 -25.90 3.72
N ARG A 200 -21.24 -26.10 4.95
CA ARG A 200 -20.56 -27.33 5.36
C ARG A 200 -21.50 -28.53 5.36
N VAL A 201 -22.72 -28.39 5.90
CA VAL A 201 -23.75 -29.44 5.88
C VAL A 201 -24.19 -29.77 4.46
N ALA A 202 -24.22 -28.78 3.57
CA ALA A 202 -24.46 -28.96 2.13
C ALA A 202 -23.30 -29.62 1.36
N GLY A 203 -22.24 -30.06 2.04
CA GLY A 203 -21.14 -30.81 1.44
C GLY A 203 -20.02 -29.96 0.82
N ALA A 204 -19.91 -28.67 1.17
CA ALA A 204 -18.81 -27.84 0.71
C ALA A 204 -17.46 -28.32 1.29
N GLY A 205 -16.51 -28.68 0.42
CA GLY A 205 -15.15 -29.01 0.81
C GLY A 205 -14.38 -27.82 1.40
N THR A 206 -13.32 -28.10 2.15
CA THR A 206 -12.54 -27.09 2.90
C THR A 206 -12.03 -25.94 2.03
N LEU A 207 -11.46 -26.23 0.85
CA LEU A 207 -10.96 -25.20 -0.07
C LEU A 207 -12.08 -24.27 -0.56
N ARG A 208 -13.27 -24.82 -0.84
CA ARG A 208 -14.44 -24.05 -1.24
C ARG A 208 -14.92 -23.16 -0.09
N LEU A 209 -14.93 -23.67 1.15
CA LEU A 209 -15.25 -22.86 2.32
C LEU A 209 -14.24 -21.73 2.52
N MET A 210 -12.94 -22.01 2.39
CA MET A 210 -11.86 -21.03 2.55
C MET A 210 -11.98 -19.89 1.52
N PHE A 211 -11.91 -20.21 0.24
CA PHE A 211 -11.73 -19.20 -0.81
C PHE A 211 -13.04 -18.66 -1.37
N SER A 212 -14.13 -19.44 -1.36
CA SER A 212 -15.40 -19.01 -1.93
C SER A 212 -16.37 -18.46 -0.89
N GLN A 213 -16.25 -18.83 0.39
CA GLN A 213 -17.23 -18.45 1.41
C GLN A 213 -16.68 -17.57 2.54
N VAL A 214 -15.47 -17.84 3.02
CA VAL A 214 -14.87 -17.06 4.11
C VAL A 214 -14.09 -15.88 3.57
N LEU A 215 -13.13 -16.13 2.66
CA LEU A 215 -12.24 -15.08 2.15
C LEU A 215 -12.98 -13.85 1.56
N PRO A 216 -14.03 -14.00 0.73
CA PRO A 216 -14.75 -12.84 0.19
C PRO A 216 -15.33 -11.93 1.28
N ASN A 217 -15.77 -12.50 2.39
CA ASN A 217 -16.31 -11.76 3.54
C ASN A 217 -15.20 -11.12 4.41
N CYS A 218 -13.95 -11.55 4.27
CA CYS A 218 -12.79 -10.94 4.92
C CYS A 218 -12.09 -9.87 4.04
N THR A 219 -12.54 -9.62 2.81
CA THR A 219 -11.84 -8.71 1.87
C THR A 219 -11.82 -7.26 2.34
N ALA A 220 -12.91 -6.77 2.96
CA ALA A 220 -13.01 -5.39 3.42
C ALA A 220 -11.85 -4.97 4.37
N PRO A 221 -11.60 -5.66 5.50
CA PRO A 221 -10.47 -5.31 6.36
C PRO A 221 -9.11 -5.53 5.67
N LEU A 222 -8.99 -6.50 4.75
CA LEU A 222 -7.75 -6.73 4.01
C LEU A 222 -7.43 -5.59 3.03
N ILE A 223 -8.44 -5.02 2.37
CA ILE A 223 -8.29 -3.87 1.47
C ILE A 223 -7.82 -2.63 2.25
N VAL A 224 -8.43 -2.37 3.41
CA VAL A 224 -8.02 -1.28 4.30
C VAL A 224 -6.57 -1.48 4.76
N GLN A 225 -6.23 -2.68 5.22
CA GLN A 225 -4.89 -3.02 5.66
C GLN A 225 -3.87 -2.92 4.53
N ALA A 226 -4.22 -3.32 3.30
CA ALA A 226 -3.34 -3.20 2.15
C ALA A 226 -3.03 -1.74 1.81
N THR A 227 -4.02 -0.84 1.97
CA THR A 227 -3.85 0.60 1.74
C THR A 227 -2.88 1.21 2.75
N LEU A 228 -3.07 0.92 4.05
CA LEU A 228 -2.17 1.36 5.12
C LEU A 228 -0.80 0.68 5.06
N GLY A 229 -0.76 -0.58 4.61
CA GLY A 229 0.48 -1.31 4.37
C GLY A 229 1.29 -0.72 3.21
N PHE A 230 0.62 -0.19 2.19
CA PHE A 230 1.28 0.47 1.06
C PHE A 230 1.99 1.76 1.48
N SER A 231 1.38 2.58 2.33
CA SER A 231 2.04 3.78 2.86
C SER A 231 3.24 3.45 3.75
N SER A 232 3.11 2.41 4.57
CA SER A 232 4.20 1.90 5.43
C SER A 232 5.35 1.33 4.59
N ALA A 233 5.03 0.60 3.52
CA ALA A 233 6.03 0.07 2.59
C ALA A 233 6.80 1.17 1.85
N ILE A 234 6.14 2.29 1.49
CA ILE A 234 6.83 3.47 0.93
C ILE A 234 7.81 4.06 1.94
N LEU A 235 7.41 4.18 3.21
CA LEU A 235 8.28 4.71 4.27
C LEU A 235 9.47 3.78 4.55
N ASP A 236 9.24 2.47 4.61
CA ASP A 236 10.31 1.47 4.77
C ASP A 236 11.27 1.47 3.57
N ALA A 237 10.74 1.57 2.34
CA ALA A 237 11.55 1.71 1.14
C ALA A 237 12.41 2.97 1.17
N ALA A 238 11.81 4.10 1.58
CA ALA A 238 12.54 5.36 1.72
C ALA A 238 13.62 5.27 2.80
N ALA A 239 13.34 4.62 3.93
CA ALA A 239 14.30 4.43 5.02
C ALA A 239 15.47 3.54 4.58
N LEU A 240 15.20 2.41 3.91
CA LEU A 240 16.24 1.54 3.37
C LEU A 240 17.05 2.21 2.26
N GLY A 241 16.38 2.97 1.37
CA GLY A 241 17.03 3.80 0.36
C GLY A 241 17.95 4.85 0.97
N PHE A 242 17.49 5.52 2.03
CA PHE A 242 18.29 6.49 2.79
C PHE A 242 19.54 5.87 3.42
N LEU A 243 19.42 4.62 3.91
CA LEU A 243 20.54 3.85 4.46
C LEU A 243 21.47 3.25 3.39
N GLY A 244 21.20 3.49 2.09
CA GLY A 244 21.99 2.95 0.98
C GLY A 244 21.75 1.47 0.68
N LEU A 245 20.75 0.86 1.34
CA LEU A 245 20.39 -0.55 1.20
C LEU A 245 19.29 -0.79 0.14
N GLY A 246 18.68 0.29 -0.34
CA GLY A 246 17.59 0.29 -1.31
C GLY A 246 18.03 0.25 -2.77
N VAL A 247 17.31 1.02 -3.59
CA VAL A 247 17.61 1.22 -5.01
C VAL A 247 18.96 1.89 -5.19
N GLN A 248 19.76 1.37 -6.10
CA GLN A 248 21.10 1.89 -6.37
C GLN A 248 21.09 2.91 -7.52
N PRO A 249 21.94 3.96 -7.45
CA PRO A 249 22.14 4.90 -8.55
C PRO A 249 22.49 4.18 -9.87
N PRO A 250 22.11 4.72 -11.05
CA PRO A 250 21.58 6.07 -11.30
C PRO A 250 20.05 6.21 -11.13
N THR A 251 19.34 5.10 -10.89
CA THR A 251 17.88 5.05 -10.80
C THR A 251 17.36 5.99 -9.71
N ALA A 252 16.32 6.78 -10.04
CA ALA A 252 15.70 7.69 -9.08
C ALA A 252 14.69 6.94 -8.19
N GLU A 253 14.84 7.11 -6.88
CA GLU A 253 13.93 6.64 -5.83
C GLU A 253 14.03 7.65 -4.68
N TRP A 254 12.92 8.02 -4.04
CA TRP A 254 12.89 9.14 -3.11
C TRP A 254 13.81 8.97 -1.88
N GLY A 255 13.90 7.76 -1.32
CA GLY A 255 14.83 7.46 -0.22
C GLY A 255 16.30 7.57 -0.63
N ALA A 256 16.65 7.00 -1.78
CA ALA A 256 18.00 7.11 -2.34
C ALA A 256 18.38 8.56 -2.69
N MET A 257 17.41 9.37 -3.14
CA MET A 257 17.59 10.81 -3.36
C MET A 257 17.87 11.54 -2.04
N LEU A 258 17.16 11.21 -0.95
CA LEU A 258 17.45 11.75 0.37
C LEU A 258 18.86 11.39 0.86
N ALA A 259 19.32 10.17 0.55
CA ALA A 259 20.65 9.68 0.96
C ALA A 259 21.77 10.56 0.40
N SER A 260 21.73 10.86 -0.91
CA SER A 260 22.74 11.69 -1.56
C SER A 260 22.63 13.17 -1.19
N ALA A 261 21.44 13.61 -0.77
CA ALA A 261 21.17 15.00 -0.48
C ALA A 261 21.61 15.44 0.94
N ARG A 262 21.83 14.50 1.87
CA ARG A 262 22.10 14.78 3.30
C ARG A 262 23.30 15.71 3.54
N ASP A 263 24.33 15.62 2.69
CA ASP A 263 25.57 16.41 2.83
C ASP A 263 25.40 17.86 2.31
N TYR A 264 24.23 18.16 1.73
CA TYR A 264 23.94 19.43 1.06
C TYR A 264 22.83 20.24 1.72
N ILE A 265 22.36 19.87 2.93
CA ILE A 265 21.27 20.56 3.63
C ILE A 265 21.55 22.06 3.78
N ASP A 266 22.77 22.42 4.18
CA ASP A 266 23.12 23.82 4.48
C ASP A 266 23.24 24.70 3.22
N ASN A 267 23.66 24.12 2.10
CA ASN A 267 24.00 24.86 0.89
C ASN A 267 22.98 24.72 -0.25
N ALA A 268 22.21 23.63 -0.26
CA ALA A 268 21.23 23.30 -1.29
C ALA A 268 20.05 22.52 -0.70
N TRP A 269 19.33 23.18 0.23
CA TRP A 269 18.22 22.61 1.00
C TRP A 269 17.14 21.94 0.14
N TRP A 270 16.87 22.44 -1.07
CA TRP A 270 15.83 21.93 -1.97
C TRP A 270 16.10 20.48 -2.41
N ILE A 271 17.37 20.05 -2.47
CA ILE A 271 17.74 18.68 -2.86
C ILE A 271 17.19 17.66 -1.83
N VAL A 272 17.15 18.03 -0.54
CA VAL A 272 16.60 17.20 0.55
C VAL A 272 15.11 17.41 0.73
N THR A 273 14.65 18.66 0.69
CA THR A 273 13.26 19.00 1.02
C THR A 273 12.29 18.44 -0.02
N MET A 274 12.62 18.46 -1.31
CA MET A 274 11.68 18.07 -2.36
C MET A 274 11.30 16.58 -2.35
N PRO A 275 12.25 15.63 -2.23
CA PRO A 275 11.87 14.22 -2.11
C PRO A 275 11.24 13.92 -0.73
N GLY A 276 11.63 14.63 0.33
CA GLY A 276 11.00 14.51 1.64
C GLY A 276 9.52 14.93 1.64
N LEU A 277 9.21 16.05 0.99
CA LEU A 277 7.82 16.49 0.77
C LEU A 277 7.04 15.50 -0.09
N SER A 278 7.68 14.91 -1.10
CA SER A 278 7.04 13.91 -1.97
C SER A 278 6.63 12.66 -1.18
N ILE A 279 7.51 12.16 -0.30
CA ILE A 279 7.19 11.07 0.63
C ILE A 279 6.06 11.48 1.58
N LEU A 280 6.18 12.66 2.22
CA LEU A 280 5.19 13.16 3.19
C LEU A 280 3.78 13.26 2.58
N ILE A 281 3.66 13.93 1.43
CA ILE A 281 2.38 14.12 0.74
C ILE A 281 1.79 12.77 0.34
N SER A 282 2.62 11.86 -0.18
CA SER A 282 2.18 10.53 -0.59
C SER A 282 1.65 9.72 0.58
N VAL A 283 2.43 9.60 1.66
CA VAL A 283 2.07 8.82 2.85
C VAL A 283 0.81 9.38 3.51
N LEU A 284 0.71 10.71 3.67
CA LEU A 284 -0.48 11.35 4.20
C LEU A 284 -1.70 11.08 3.32
N ALA A 285 -1.60 11.30 2.01
CA ALA A 285 -2.72 11.10 1.10
C ALA A 285 -3.20 9.64 1.09
N ILE A 286 -2.29 8.67 1.10
CA ILE A 286 -2.65 7.25 1.14
C ILE A 286 -3.30 6.87 2.47
N ASN A 287 -2.79 7.37 3.60
CA ASN A 287 -3.37 7.10 4.92
C ASN A 287 -4.78 7.68 5.05
N LEU A 288 -4.98 8.95 4.66
CA LEU A 288 -6.30 9.58 4.67
C LEU A 288 -7.29 8.87 3.73
N LEU A 289 -6.80 8.40 2.57
CA LEU A 289 -7.61 7.57 1.67
C LEU A 289 -7.99 6.24 2.32
N GLY A 290 -7.06 5.58 3.00
CA GLY A 290 -7.28 4.32 3.73
C GLY A 290 -8.29 4.44 4.86
N ASP A 291 -8.26 5.55 5.60
CA ASP A 291 -9.25 5.85 6.65
C ASP A 291 -10.65 6.03 6.05
N GLY A 292 -10.79 6.78 4.96
CA GLY A 292 -12.07 6.91 4.28
C GLY A 292 -12.58 5.60 3.68
N LEU A 293 -11.67 4.75 3.19
CA LEU A 293 -11.99 3.42 2.69
C LEU A 293 -12.51 2.51 3.83
N ARG A 294 -11.91 2.62 5.02
CA ARG A 294 -12.37 1.95 6.23
C ARG A 294 -13.77 2.40 6.62
N ASP A 295 -14.02 3.71 6.66
CA ASP A 295 -15.33 4.26 7.00
C ASP A 295 -16.43 3.79 6.03
N ALA A 296 -16.12 3.75 4.73
CA ALA A 296 -17.07 3.33 3.70
C ALA A 296 -17.34 1.81 3.69
N LEU A 297 -16.36 1.01 4.13
CA LEU A 297 -16.46 -0.45 4.18
C LEU A 297 -16.94 -0.99 5.54
N ASP A 298 -16.98 -0.19 6.60
CA ASP A 298 -17.44 -0.65 7.92
C ASP A 298 -18.97 -0.88 7.92
N PRO A 299 -19.44 -2.14 8.05
CA PRO A 299 -20.87 -2.46 8.06
C PRO A 299 -21.59 -1.98 9.31
N LYS A 300 -20.89 -1.59 10.39
CA LYS A 300 -21.54 -1.10 11.63
C LYS A 300 -22.15 0.29 11.45
N LEU A 301 -21.60 1.14 10.56
CA LEU A 301 -22.23 2.42 10.22
C LEU A 301 -23.56 2.24 9.47
N LYS A 302 -23.78 1.10 8.79
CA LYS A 302 -25.05 0.79 8.11
C LYS A 302 -26.21 0.47 9.06
N ARG A 303 -25.96 0.18 10.36
CA ARG A 303 -27.02 -0.14 11.34
C ARG A 303 -27.50 1.05 12.18
N MET A 304 -26.82 2.20 12.08
CA MET A 304 -27.16 3.42 12.85
C MET A 304 -27.72 4.56 11.99
N ALA A 305 -27.91 4.33 10.69
CA ALA A 305 -28.58 5.21 9.74
C ALA A 305 -29.89 4.56 9.26
#